data_AF-A0A1G7F995-F1
#
_entry.id   AF-A0A1G7F995-F1
#
_cell.length_a   1.000
_cell.length_b   1.000
_cell.length_c   1.000
_cell.angle_alpha   90.00
_cell.angle_beta   90.00
_cell.angle_gamma   90.00
#
_symmetry.space_group_name_H-M   'P 1'
#
loop_
_entity.id
_entity.type
_entity.pdbx_description
1 polymer ?
#
loop_
_entity_poly.entity_id
_entity_poly.type
_entity_poly.pdbx_seq_one_letter_code
_entity_poly.pdbx_strand_id
1 'polypeptide(L)' 'MLLTDNEYMKLHKVLIIVSDIIAGGYKGDKDFAKKANEMIQNTDISLELVKKVAARLELIKR' A
#
# COMPACT_ATOMS: atom_id res chain seq x y z
N MET A 1 11.92 -19.32 5.60
CA MET A 1 12.26 -18.20 6.50
C MET A 1 10.95 -17.54 6.89
N LEU A 2 10.66 -17.43 8.18
CA LEU A 2 9.47 -16.71 8.67
C LEU A 2 9.79 -15.22 8.74
N LEU A 3 8.80 -14.36 8.51
CA LEU A 3 8.95 -12.91 8.69
C LEU A 3 9.23 -12.62 10.17
N THR A 4 10.10 -11.66 10.43
CA THR A 4 10.20 -11.05 11.77
C THR A 4 8.92 -10.28 12.08
N ASP A 5 8.63 -10.06 13.37
CA ASP A 5 7.45 -9.31 13.80
C ASP A 5 7.39 -7.92 13.14
N ASN A 6 8.54 -7.26 12.99
CA ASN A 6 8.62 -5.98 12.29
C ASN A 6 8.26 -6.08 10.81
N GLU A 7 8.75 -7.10 10.10
CA GLU A 7 8.42 -7.31 8.69
C GLU A 7 6.95 -7.68 8.51
N TYR A 8 6.39 -8.48 9.41
CA TYR A 8 4.96 -8.83 9.42
C TYR A 8 4.10 -7.59 9.64
N MET A 9 4.40 -6.78 10.66
CA MET A 9 3.64 -5.55 10.96
C MET A 9 3.73 -4.54 9.82
N LYS A 10 4.89 -4.45 9.16
CA LYS A 10 5.07 -3.60 7.98
C LYS A 10 4.21 -4.07 6.81
N LEU A 11 4.20 -5.37 6.52
CA LEU A 11 3.35 -5.95 5.48
C LEU A 11 1.86 -5.75 5.82
N HIS A 12 1.46 -6.00 7.07
CA HIS A 12 0.09 -5.84 7.52
C HIS A 12 -0.41 -4.41 7.29
N LYS A 13 0.35 -3.39 7.71
CA LYS A 13 0.00 -1.98 7.48
C LYS A 13 -0.11 -1.65 5.99
N VAL A 14 0.80 -2.15 5.16
CA VAL A 14 0.71 -1.95 3.70
C VAL A 14 -0.58 -2.53 3.14
N LEU A 15 -0.99 -3.73 3.57
CA LEU A 15 -2.22 -4.35 3.13
C LEU A 15 -3.47 -3.56 3.55
N ILE A 16 -3.48 -3.00 4.76
CA ILE A 16 -4.57 -2.10 5.22
C ILE A 16 -4.65 -0.88 4.30
N ILE A 17 -3.53 -0.18 4.07
CA ILE A 17 -3.48 1.01 3.22
C ILE A 17 -4.01 0.70 1.82
N VAL A 18 -3.56 -0.41 1.21
CA VAL A 18 -4.04 -0.83 -0.11
C VAL A 18 -5.55 -1.10 -0.07
N SER A 19 -6.03 -1.86 0.92
CA SER A 19 -7.45 -2.18 1.07
C SER A 19 -8.32 -0.93 1.19
N ASP A 20 -7.91 0.04 2.01
CA ASP A 20 -8.66 1.27 2.24
C ASP A 20 -8.73 2.14 0.97
N ILE A 21 -7.64 2.21 0.19
CA ILE A 21 -7.63 2.95 -1.08
C ILE A 21 -8.56 2.30 -2.12
N ILE A 22 -8.54 0.97 -2.21
CA ILE A 22 -9.42 0.23 -3.13
C ILE A 22 -10.88 0.38 -2.71
N ALA A 23 -11.20 0.18 -1.42
CA ALA A 23 -12.55 0.30 -0.89
C ALA A 23 -13.10 1.73 -1.01
N GLY A 24 -12.27 2.73 -0.77
CA GLY A 24 -12.62 4.15 -0.93
C GLY A 24 -12.66 4.62 -2.39
N GLY A 25 -12.25 3.78 -3.34
CA GLY A 25 -12.13 4.10 -4.75
C GLY A 25 -10.98 5.07 -5.06
N TYR A 26 -10.41 4.92 -6.25
CA TYR A 26 -9.35 5.77 -6.77
C TYR A 26 -9.47 5.92 -8.29
N LYS A 27 -8.97 7.03 -8.83
CA LYS A 27 -8.98 7.35 -10.27
C LYS A 27 -7.59 7.26 -10.88
N GLY A 28 -7.16 6.01 -11.13
CA GLY A 28 -5.87 5.72 -11.77
C GLY A 28 -4.65 5.91 -10.85
N ASP A 29 -3.45 5.71 -11.41
CA ASP A 29 -2.20 5.63 -10.64
C ASP A 29 -1.87 6.92 -9.85
N LYS A 30 -2.18 8.09 -10.42
CA LYS A 30 -1.92 9.38 -9.75
C LYS A 30 -2.76 9.55 -8.48
N ASP A 31 -4.05 9.22 -8.56
CA ASP A 31 -4.95 9.33 -7.41
C ASP A 31 -4.65 8.27 -6.35
N PHE A 32 -4.29 7.05 -6.78
CA PHE A 32 -3.79 6.01 -5.89
C PHE A 32 -2.54 6.48 -5.13
N ALA A 33 -1.55 7.01 -5.84
CA ALA A 33 -0.32 7.49 -5.23
C ALA A 33 -0.54 8.65 -4.26
N LYS A 34 -1.47 9.56 -4.58
CA LYS A 34 -1.88 10.65 -3.68
C LYS A 34 -2.47 10.12 -2.38
N LYS A 35 -3.47 9.23 -2.46
CA LYS A 35 -4.12 8.63 -1.29
C LYS A 35 -3.14 7.80 -0.45
N ALA A 36 -2.28 7.02 -1.10
CA ALA A 36 -1.21 6.29 -0.42
C ALA A 36 -0.25 7.22 0.32
N ASN A 37 0.16 8.33 -0.29
CA ASN A 37 1.00 9.34 0.37
C ASN A 37 0.34 9.94 1.61
N GLU A 38 -0.96 10.27 1.54
CA GLU A 38 -1.72 10.79 2.69
C GLU A 38 -1.75 9.80 3.85
N MET A 39 -1.87 8.49 3.57
CA MET A 39 -1.93 7.45 4.60
C MET A 39 -0.57 7.09 5.22
N ILE A 40 0.53 7.23 4.46
CA ILE A 40 1.87 6.84 4.94
C ILE A 40 2.65 7.97 5.63
N GLN A 41 2.15 9.22 5.65
CA GLN A 41 2.87 10.41 6.14
C GLN A 41 3.53 10.25 7.52
N ASN A 42 2.96 9.42 8.40
CA ASN A 42 3.47 9.18 9.75
C ASN A 42 3.92 7.72 9.97
N THR A 43 4.35 7.06 8.89
CA THR A 43 4.76 5.66 8.90
C THR A 43 6.15 5.50 8.27
N ASP A 44 6.82 4.39 8.56
CA ASP A 44 8.09 3.99 7.93
C ASP A 44 7.89 3.30 6.56
N ILE A 45 6.67 3.41 6.01
CA ILE A 45 6.26 2.75 4.77
C ILE A 45 6.55 3.70 3.62
N SER A 46 7.27 3.21 2.61
CA SER A 46 7.50 3.96 1.38
C SER A 46 6.32 3.79 0.41
N LEU A 47 6.01 4.85 -0.33
CA LEU A 47 5.02 4.81 -1.41
C LEU A 47 5.34 3.69 -2.41
N GLU A 48 6.63 3.49 -2.72
CA GLU A 48 7.09 2.44 -3.63
C GLU A 48 6.69 1.04 -3.16
N LEU A 49 6.78 0.77 -1.85
CA LEU A 49 6.38 -0.51 -1.28
C LEU A 49 4.87 -0.74 -1.44
N VAL A 50 4.05 0.29 -1.17
CA VAL A 50 2.60 0.23 -1.34
C VAL A 50 2.23 -0.06 -2.80
N LYS A 51 2.83 0.67 -3.75
CA LYS A 51 2.60 0.45 -5.19
C LYS A 51 3.04 -0.95 -5.64
N LYS A 52 4.18 -1.45 -5.16
CA LYS A 52 4.68 -2.80 -5.46
C LYS A 52 3.72 -3.88 -4.95
N VAL A 53 3.20 -3.74 -3.73
CA VAL A 53 2.24 -4.70 -3.16
C VAL A 53 0.92 -4.64 -3.92
N ALA A 54 0.39 -3.45 -4.19
CA ALA A 54 -0.85 -3.30 -4.97
C ALA A 54 -0.73 -3.91 -6.38
N ALA A 55 0.41 -3.74 -7.05
CA ALA A 55 0.68 -4.36 -8.35
C ALA A 55 0.81 -5.89 -8.27
N ARG A 56 1.47 -6.43 -7.22
CA ARG A 56 1.58 -7.88 -6.98
C ARG A 56 0.24 -8.55 -6.69
N LEU A 57 -0.70 -7.80 -6.13
CA LEU A 57 -2.07 -8.25 -5.90
C LEU A 57 -2.97 -8.09 -7.14
N GLU A 58 -2.41 -7.63 -8.28
CA GLU A 58 -3.14 -7.37 -9.53
C GLU A 58 -4.30 -6.37 -9.38
N LEU A 59 -4.28 -5.55 -8.32
CA LEU A 59 -5.33 -4.57 -8.01
C LEU A 59 -5.23 -3.32 -8.88
N ILE A 60 -4.06 -3.07 -9.47
CA ILE A 60 -3.80 -1.96 -10.38
C ILE A 60 -3.22 -2.56 -11.66
N LYS A 61 -3.96 -2.50 -12.77
CA LYS A 61 -3.43 -2.87 -14.09
C LYS A 61 -2.47 -1.78 -14.55
N ARG A 62 -1.25 -2.19 -14.95
CA ARG A 62 -0.27 -1.33 -15.62
C ARG A 62 -0.78 -0.86 -16.97
#